data_AF-A0A9X7F8P7-F1
#
_entry.id   AF-A0A9X7F8P7-F1
#
_cell.length_a   1.000
_cell.length_b   1.000
_cell.length_c   1.000
_cell.angle_alpha   90.00
_cell.angle_beta   90.00
_cell.angle_gamma   90.00
#
_symmetry.space_group_name_H-M   'P 1'
#
loop_
_entity.id
_entity.type
_entity.pdbx_description
1 polymer ?
#
loop_
_entity_poly.entity_id
_entity_poly.type
_entity_poly.pdbx_seq_one_letter_code
_entity_poly.pdbx_strand_id
1 'polypeptide(L)'
;MMVFDDIAKRKIRFQTRRGLLELDLIFGRFMEKEFEHLSDQELSEFSEILEFQDQELLALINGHSATDKKHLIPMLEKIRQA
;
A
#
# COMPACT_ATOMS: atom_id res chain seq x y z
N MET A 1 -14.86 6.27 -14.57
CA MET A 1 -14.89 4.88 -14.10
C MET A 1 -13.46 4.39 -14.17
N MET A 2 -12.73 4.44 -13.05
CA MET A 2 -11.36 3.93 -12.99
C MET A 2 -11.48 2.40 -12.96
N VAL A 3 -11.00 1.74 -14.01
CA VAL A 3 -10.98 0.29 -14.11
C VAL A 3 -9.62 -0.15 -13.59
N PHE A 4 -9.55 -0.68 -12.37
CA PHE A 4 -8.32 -1.33 -11.93
C PHE A 4 -8.16 -2.67 -12.67
N ASP A 5 -7.41 -2.61 -13.76
CA ASP A 5 -7.07 -3.75 -14.59
C ASP A 5 -6.21 -4.79 -13.86
N ASP A 6 -6.22 -6.03 -14.36
CA ASP A 6 -5.40 -7.14 -13.85
C ASP A 6 -3.90 -6.78 -13.77
N ILE A 7 -3.47 -5.87 -14.65
CA ILE A 7 -2.12 -5.30 -14.71
C ILE A 7 -1.78 -4.53 -13.42
N ALA A 8 -2.68 -3.69 -12.91
CA ALA A 8 -2.45 -2.92 -11.69
C ALA A 8 -2.35 -3.85 -10.46
N LYS A 9 -3.23 -4.87 -10.40
CA LYS A 9 -3.18 -5.91 -9.36
C LYS A 9 -1.86 -6.68 -9.36
N ARG A 10 -1.36 -7.04 -10.55
CA ARG A 10 -0.04 -7.67 -10.69
C ARG A 10 1.10 -6.73 -10.29
N LYS A 11 1.03 -5.46 -10.68
CA LYS A 11 2.04 -4.46 -10.34
C LYS A 11 2.15 -4.28 -8.82
N ILE A 12 1.00 -4.16 -8.14
CA ILE A 12 0.92 -4.08 -6.68
C ILE A 12 1.58 -5.31 -6.03
N ARG A 13 1.18 -6.53 -6.43
CA ARG A 13 1.78 -7.78 -5.92
C ARG A 13 3.29 -7.86 -6.12
N PHE A 14 3.81 -7.26 -7.18
CA PHE A 14 5.23 -7.24 -7.46
C PHE A 14 5.95 -6.19 -6.61
N GLN A 15 5.35 -5.00 -6.43
CA GLN A 15 5.91 -3.91 -5.64
C GLN A 15 5.92 -4.19 -4.13
N THR A 16 5.06 -5.10 -3.64
CA THR A 16 5.07 -5.54 -2.24
C THR A 16 6.20 -6.50 -1.91
N ARG A 17 6.81 -7.17 -2.92
CA ARG A 17 7.97 -8.05 -2.72
C ARG A 17 9.23 -7.20 -2.58
N ARG A 18 9.51 -6.78 -1.35
CA ARG A 18 10.63 -5.91 -1.00
C ARG A 18 11.68 -6.70 -0.20
N GLY A 19 12.90 -6.18 -0.14
CA GLY A 19 14.00 -6.83 0.60
C GLY A 19 13.85 -6.78 2.13
N LEU A 20 12.82 -6.09 2.63
CA LEU A 20 12.61 -5.79 4.05
C LEU A 20 11.51 -6.69 4.62
N LEU A 21 11.88 -7.54 5.58
CA LEU A 21 11.01 -8.58 6.13
C LEU A 21 9.78 -8.00 6.85
N GLU A 22 9.95 -6.85 7.52
CA GLU A 22 8.85 -6.15 8.19
C GLU A 22 7.79 -5.66 7.20
N LEU A 23 8.21 -5.03 6.10
CA LEU A 23 7.29 -4.58 5.06
C LEU A 23 6.59 -5.76 4.39
N ASP A 24 7.32 -6.83 4.10
CA ASP A 24 6.74 -8.03 3.46
C ASP A 24 5.65 -8.66 4.35
N LEU A 25 5.85 -8.70 5.67
CA LEU A 25 4.86 -9.17 6.64
C LEU A 25 3.61 -8.27 6.71
N ILE A 26 3.81 -6.95 6.78
CA ILE A 26 2.71 -5.97 6.85
C ILE A 26 1.90 -6.03 5.55
N PHE A 27 2.57 -5.94 4.40
CA PHE A 27 1.92 -5.99 3.11
C PHE A 27 1.30 -7.35 2.80
N GLY A 28 1.91 -8.45 3.23
CA GLY A 28 1.35 -9.80 3.07
C GLY A 28 0.00 -9.91 3.76
N ARG A 29 -0.07 -9.55 5.04
CA ARG A 29 -1.33 -9.56 5.81
C ARG A 29 -2.37 -8.60 5.26
N PHE A 30 -1.94 -7.39 4.92
CA PHE A 30 -2.80 -6.38 4.32
C PHE A 30 -3.36 -6.86 2.99
N MET A 31 -2.51 -7.45 2.13
CA MET A 31 -2.95 -7.97 0.84
C MET A 31 -3.91 -9.15 1.00
N GLU A 32 -3.72 -10.04 1.96
CA GLU A 32 -4.65 -11.16 2.15
C GLU A 32 -6.03 -10.70 2.66
N LYS A 33 -6.09 -9.66 3.49
CA LYS A 33 -7.36 -9.19 4.08
C LYS A 33 -8.05 -8.11 3.27
N GLU A 34 -7.32 -7.06 2.90
CA GLU A 34 -7.90 -5.87 2.30
C GLU A 34 -7.87 -5.93 0.77
N PHE A 35 -6.90 -6.58 0.12
CA PHE A 35 -6.77 -6.52 -1.35
C PHE A 35 -8.01 -7.00 -2.12
N GLU A 36 -8.75 -7.97 -1.58
CA GLU A 36 -10.01 -8.43 -2.17
C GLU A 36 -11.18 -7.48 -1.91
N HIS A 37 -11.07 -6.63 -0.89
CA HIS A 37 -12.07 -5.65 -0.45
C HIS A 37 -11.77 -4.21 -0.90
N LEU A 38 -10.57 -3.93 -1.41
CA LEU A 38 -10.18 -2.61 -1.89
C LEU A 38 -10.98 -2.22 -3.13
N SER A 39 -11.51 -0.99 -3.10
CA SER A 39 -12.16 -0.36 -4.25
C SER A 39 -11.11 0.15 -5.24
N ASP A 40 -11.52 0.43 -6.48
CA ASP A 40 -10.64 1.01 -7.52
C ASP A 40 -9.91 2.27 -7.02
N GLN A 41 -10.58 3.13 -6.26
CA GLN A 41 -9.95 4.33 -5.71
C GLN A 41 -8.83 3.99 -4.73
N GLU A 42 -9.08 3.08 -3.79
CA GLU A 42 -8.12 2.68 -2.76
C GLU A 42 -6.92 1.93 -3.38
N LEU A 43 -7.14 1.16 -4.44
CA LEU A 43 -6.05 0.53 -5.20
C LEU A 43 -5.14 1.56 -5.87
N SER A 44 -5.70 2.70 -6.31
CA SER A 44 -4.89 3.82 -6.83
C SER A 44 -4.03 4.43 -5.74
N GLU A 45 -4.62 4.67 -4.58
CA GLU A 45 -3.93 5.18 -3.40
C GLU A 45 -2.84 4.21 -2.96
N PHE A 46 -3.13 2.91 -2.96
CA PHE A 46 -2.15 1.87 -2.67
C PHE A 46 -0.99 1.88 -3.66
N SER A 47 -1.30 1.96 -4.95
CA SER A 47 -0.28 1.97 -5.99
C SER A 47 0.64 3.17 -5.82
N GLU A 48 0.09 4.36 -5.49
CA GLU A 48 0.90 5.54 -5.18
C GLU A 48 1.78 5.34 -3.94
N ILE A 49 1.27 4.71 -2.89
CA ILE A 49 2.06 4.37 -1.67
C ILE A 49 3.21 3.42 -2.04
N LEU A 50 2.95 2.44 -2.90
CA LEU A 50 3.94 1.46 -3.35
C LEU A 50 4.99 2.03 -4.32
N GLU A 51 4.82 3.25 -4.82
CA GLU A 51 5.87 3.97 -5.56
C GLU A 51 6.92 4.59 -4.62
N PHE A 52 6.66 4.70 -3.32
CA PHE A 52 7.65 5.18 -2.36
C PHE A 52 8.73 4.12 -2.06
N GLN A 53 9.93 4.60 -1.72
CA GLN A 53 11.06 3.77 -1.32
C GLN A 53 10.76 3.01 -0.02
N ASP A 54 11.37 1.84 0.17
CA ASP A 54 11.15 0.97 1.33
C ASP A 54 11.27 1.71 2.65
N GLN A 55 12.32 2.51 2.79
CA GLN A 55 12.61 3.26 4.01
C GLN A 55 11.56 4.33 4.30
N GLU A 56 11.09 5.04 3.26
CA GLU A 56 10.04 6.06 3.37
C GLU A 56 8.71 5.41 3.74
N LEU A 57 8.39 4.28 3.12
CA LEU A 57 7.15 3.55 3.32
C LEU A 57 7.08 3.00 4.75
N LEU A 58 8.19 2.40 5.23
CA LEU A 58 8.32 1.95 6.62
C LEU A 58 8.21 3.13 7.59
N ALA A 59 8.81 4.28 7.28
CA ALA A 59 8.70 5.48 8.10
C ALA A 59 7.27 6.04 8.13
N LEU A 60 6.57 6.05 6.99
CA LEU A 60 5.17 6.48 6.88
C LEU A 60 4.24 5.57 7.69
N ILE A 61 4.39 4.23 7.58
CA ILE A 61 3.58 3.25 8.32
C ILE A 61 3.84 3.37 9.82
N ASN A 62 5.10 3.58 10.23
CA ASN A 62 5.44 3.80 11.64
C ASN A 62 5.04 5.20 12.15
N GLY A 63 4.60 6.12 11.29
CA GLY A 63 4.29 7.50 11.66
C GLY A 63 5.52 8.37 11.93
N HIS A 64 6.70 7.94 11.49
CA HIS A 64 7.95 8.69 11.53
C HIS A 64 8.04 9.74 10.41
N SER A 65 7.35 9.52 9.29
CA SER A 65 7.22 10.49 8.20
C SER A 65 5.77 10.89 8.01
N ALA A 66 5.55 12.14 7.59
CA ALA A 66 4.23 12.63 7.18
C ALA A 66 4.18 12.71 5.66
N THR A 67 3.12 12.19 5.06
CA THR A 67 2.84 12.40 3.63
C THR A 67 2.06 13.69 3.43
N ASP A 68 2.43 14.49 2.42
CA ASP A 68 1.69 15.69 2.03
C ASP A 68 0.36 15.33 1.33
N LYS A 69 0.28 14.09 0.81
CA LYS A 69 -0.88 13.54 0.12
C LYS A 69 -1.94 13.08 1.13
N LYS A 70 -2.84 13.99 1.50
CA LYS A 70 -3.92 13.74 2.47
C LYS A 70 -4.84 12.59 2.10
N HIS A 71 -5.01 12.30 0.80
CA HIS A 71 -5.81 11.17 0.34
C HIS A 71 -5.17 9.82 0.70
N LEU A 72 -3.84 9.73 0.79
CA LEU A 72 -3.15 8.49 1.17
C LEU A 72 -3.21 8.18 2.67
N ILE A 73 -3.57 9.17 3.51
CA ILE A 73 -3.63 9.02 4.97
C ILE A 73 -4.58 7.88 5.40
N PRO A 74 -5.86 7.84 4.97
CA PRO A 74 -6.77 6.75 5.33
C PRO A 74 -6.23 5.38 4.91
N MET A 75 -5.58 5.30 3.75
CA MET A 75 -5.01 4.06 3.24
C MET A 75 -3.79 3.60 4.06
N LEU A 76 -2.89 4.53 4.43
CA LEU A 76 -1.77 4.26 5.33
C LEU A 76 -2.25 3.78 6.71
N GLU A 77 -3.30 4.38 7.25
CA GLU A 77 -3.89 3.95 8.52
C GLU A 77 -4.49 2.54 8.44
N LYS A 78 -5.16 2.22 7.33
CA LYS A 78 -5.66 0.87 7.05
C LYS A 78 -4.55 -0.16 7.02
N ILE A 79 -3.45 0.13 6.31
CA ILE A 79 -2.27 -0.75 6.25
C ILE A 79 -1.68 -0.95 7.65
N ARG A 80 -1.66 0.10 8.47
CA ARG A 80 -1.19 0.03 9.86
C ARG A 80 -2.09 -0.82 10.77
N GLN A 81 -3.39 -0.92 10.48
CA GLN A 81 -4.38 -1.63 11.31
C GLN A 81 -4.63 -3.09 10.90
N ALA A 82 -4.12 -3.55 9.76
CA ALA A 82 -4.38 -4.89 9.21
C ALA A 82 -3.56 -6.02 9.87
#